data_AF-A0AAX1L8L5-F1
#
_entry.id   AF-A0AAX1L8L5-F1
#
_cell.length_a   1.000
_cell.length_b   1.000
_cell.length_c   1.000
_cell.angle_alpha   90.00
_cell.angle_beta   90.00
_cell.angle_gamma   90.00
#
_symmetry.space_group_name_H-M   'P 1'
#
loop_
_entity.id
_entity.type
_entity.pdbx_description
1 polymer ?
#
loop_
_entity_poly.entity_id
_entity_poly.type
_entity_poly.pdbx_seq_one_letter_code
_entity_poly.pdbx_strand_id
1 'polypeptide(L)' 'MRSSILGNNAHAPLNAEEFRGFPLIFINSRDAQVAQYFSLAHKLGHVVTAQPGLSGGHEDDRSVERSCNRFASECVMPLD' A
#
# COMPACT_ATOMS: atom_id res chain seq x y z
N MET A 1 8.71 -7.42 -14.22
CA MET A 1 8.10 -6.29 -14.95
C MET A 1 7.32 -5.44 -13.95
N ARG A 2 7.52 -4.12 -13.92
CA ARG A 2 6.64 -3.18 -13.19
C ARG A 2 5.89 -2.40 -14.27
N SER A 3 4.57 -2.55 -14.33
CA SER A 3 3.72 -1.78 -15.25
C SER A 3 2.79 -0.88 -14.44
N SER A 4 2.77 0.41 -14.75
CA SER A 4 1.78 1.35 -14.23
C SER A 4 0.49 1.37 -15.07
N ILE A 5 0.41 0.50 -16.08
CA ILE A 5 -0.68 0.42 -17.05
C ILE A 5 -1.14 -1.03 -17.11
N LEU A 6 -2.43 -1.27 -16.91
CA LEU A 6 -3.03 -2.58 -17.14
C LEU A 6 -3.18 -2.76 -18.66
N GLY A 7 -2.41 -3.67 -19.26
CA GLY A 7 -2.35 -3.85 -20.71
C GLY A 7 -1.70 -2.67 -21.44
N ASN A 8 -2.40 -2.07 -22.43
CA ASN A 8 -1.90 -1.00 -23.30
C ASN A 8 -2.64 0.33 -23.15
N ASN A 9 -3.48 0.52 -22.12
CA ASN A 9 -4.27 1.74 -21.94
C ASN A 9 -4.33 2.20 -20.47
N ALA A 10 -3.71 3.33 -20.16
CA ALA A 10 -3.68 3.91 -18.81
C ALA A 10 -5.03 4.50 -18.35
N HIS A 11 -6.00 4.63 -19.27
CA HIS A 11 -7.34 5.14 -18.99
C HIS A 11 -8.41 4.04 -18.92
N ALA A 12 -8.05 2.77 -19.16
CA ALA A 12 -9.00 1.69 -19.05
C ALA A 12 -9.40 1.48 -17.57
N PRO A 13 -10.70 1.37 -17.26
CA PRO A 13 -11.15 1.05 -15.90
C PRO A 13 -10.69 -0.35 -15.50
N LEU A 14 -10.46 -0.57 -14.20
CA LEU A 14 -10.15 -1.89 -13.66
C LEU A 14 -11.37 -2.82 -13.80
N ASN A 15 -11.14 -4.07 -14.20
CA ASN A 15 -12.21 -5.06 -14.33
C ASN A 15 -12.71 -5.49 -12.94
N ALA A 16 -13.97 -5.18 -12.63
CA ALA A 16 -14.55 -5.50 -11.33
C ALA A 16 -14.60 -7.02 -11.03
N GLU A 17 -14.68 -7.89 -12.03
CA GLU A 17 -14.66 -9.35 -11.79
C GLU A 17 -13.27 -9.85 -11.42
N GLU A 18 -12.23 -9.24 -11.97
CA GLU A 18 -10.83 -9.63 -11.73
C GLU A 18 -10.33 -9.17 -10.36
N PHE A 19 -10.72 -7.96 -9.94
CA PHE A 19 -10.18 -7.34 -8.72
C PHE A 19 -11.12 -7.39 -7.52
N ARG A 20 -12.35 -7.91 -7.67
CA ARG A 20 -13.29 -8.04 -6.54
C ARG A 20 -12.71 -8.98 -5.48
N GLY A 21 -12.65 -8.50 -4.24
CA GLY A 21 -12.17 -9.27 -3.10
C GLY A 21 -10.65 -9.22 -2.89
N PHE A 22 -9.90 -8.52 -3.75
CA PHE A 22 -8.47 -8.31 -3.59
C PHE A 22 -8.16 -6.93 -2.99
N PRO A 23 -7.19 -6.81 -2.07
CA PRO A 23 -6.69 -5.52 -1.62
C PRO A 23 -5.89 -4.85 -2.74
N LEU A 24 -6.21 -3.59 -3.06
CA LEU A 24 -5.49 -2.81 -4.06
C LEU A 24 -4.54 -1.81 -3.39
N ILE A 25 -3.26 -1.87 -3.73
CA ILE A 25 -2.24 -0.92 -3.26
C ILE A 25 -1.76 -0.08 -4.45
N PHE A 26 -1.95 1.24 -4.36
CA PHE A 26 -1.46 2.19 -5.36
C PHE A 26 -0.11 2.76 -4.96
N ILE A 27 0.87 2.78 -5.87
CA ILE A 27 2.18 3.40 -5.67
C ILE A 27 2.42 4.41 -6.77
N ASN A 28 2.86 5.61 -6.40
CA ASN A 28 3.24 6.63 -7.37
C ASN A 28 4.58 6.27 -8.00
N SER A 29 4.56 5.93 -9.29
CA SER A 29 5.76 5.52 -10.03
C SER A 29 6.74 6.67 -10.32
N ARG A 30 6.33 7.92 -10.07
CA ARG A 30 7.19 9.11 -10.25
C ARG A 30 8.11 9.38 -9.06
N ASP A 31 7.85 8.76 -7.90
CA ASP A 31 8.69 8.96 -6.72
C ASP A 31 10.03 8.24 -6.84
N ALA A 32 11.01 8.65 -6.03
CA ALA A 32 12.28 7.94 -5.92
C ALA A 32 12.07 6.46 -5.52
N GLN A 33 12.96 5.57 -5.97
CA GLN A 33 12.78 4.12 -5.79
C GLN A 33 12.61 3.71 -4.31
N VAL A 34 13.39 4.30 -3.42
CA VAL A 34 13.26 4.08 -1.96
C VAL A 34 11.91 4.52 -1.42
N ALA A 35 11.38 5.65 -1.89
CA ALA A 35 10.06 6.16 -1.49
C ALA A 35 8.92 5.27 -2.01
N GLN A 36 9.08 4.68 -3.20
CA GLN A 36 8.13 3.69 -3.72
C GLN A 36 8.10 2.42 -2.86
N TYR A 37 9.27 1.90 -2.46
CA TYR A 37 9.35 0.72 -1.59
C TYR A 37 8.81 1.02 -0.18
N PHE A 38 9.13 2.19 0.36
CA PHE A 38 8.58 2.64 1.64
C PHE A 38 7.05 2.71 1.58
N SER A 39 6.51 3.33 0.54
CA SER A 39 5.06 3.45 0.34
C SER A 39 4.38 2.09 0.19
N LEU A 40 5.03 1.13 -0.47
CA LEU A 40 4.52 -0.23 -0.62
C LEU A 40 4.48 -0.94 0.72
N ALA A 41 5.59 -0.91 1.47
CA ALA A 41 5.67 -1.54 2.79
C ALA A 41 4.67 -0.90 3.78
N HIS A 42 4.55 0.43 3.78
CA HIS A 42 3.59 1.15 4.62
C HIS A 42 2.14 0.70 4.35
N LYS A 43 1.73 0.68 3.07
CA LYS A 43 0.37 0.27 2.69
C LYS A 43 0.14 -1.22 2.92
N LEU A 44 1.17 -2.05 2.80
CA LEU A 44 1.09 -3.46 3.18
C LEU A 44 0.88 -3.60 4.69
N GLY A 45 1.56 -2.80 5.50
CA GLY A 45 1.37 -2.70 6.95
C GLY A 45 -0.09 -2.46 7.33
N HIS A 46 -0.76 -1.54 6.63
CA HIS A 46 -2.19 -1.32 6.78
C HIS A 46 -3.02 -2.56 6.44
N VAL A 47 -2.70 -3.28 5.36
CA VAL A 47 -3.42 -4.51 4.97
C VAL A 47 -3.25 -5.63 5.99
N VAL A 48 -2.04 -5.86 6.52
CA VAL A 48 -1.82 -6.93 7.53
C VAL A 48 -2.35 -6.57 8.92
N THR A 49 -2.44 -5.27 9.24
CA THR A 49 -2.96 -4.79 10.53
C THR A 49 -4.48 -4.67 10.51
N ALA A 50 -5.08 -4.46 9.34
CA ALA A 50 -6.53 -4.33 9.19
C ALA A 50 -7.25 -5.62 9.63
N GLN A 51 -7.87 -5.57 10.81
CA GLN A 51 -8.85 -6.56 11.22
C GLN A 51 -10.17 -6.30 10.47
N PRO A 52 -10.86 -7.34 9.97
CA PRO A 52 -12.16 -7.15 9.33
C PRO A 52 -13.16 -6.53 10.31
N GLY A 53 -13.65 -5.31 10.03
CA GLY A 53 -14.72 -4.64 10.77
C GLY A 53 -14.35 -3.34 11.51
N LEU A 54 -13.09 -2.88 11.50
CA LEU A 54 -12.66 -1.66 12.20
C LEU A 54 -12.74 -0.39 11.35
N SER A 55 -13.85 -0.21 10.63
CA SER A 55 -14.21 1.09 10.04
C SER A 55 -14.80 1.99 11.14
N GLY A 56 -14.00 2.37 12.14
CA GLY A 56 -14.49 3.17 13.25
C GLY A 56 -13.38 3.84 14.06
N GLY A 57 -13.29 5.17 13.95
CA GLY A 57 -12.71 6.03 14.99
C GLY A 57 -11.36 6.68 14.67
N HIS A 58 -11.39 8.00 14.52
CA HIS A 58 -10.28 8.92 14.21
C HIS A 58 -9.06 8.91 15.17
N GLU A 59 -9.08 8.16 16.28
CA GLU A 59 -7.99 8.15 17.28
C GLU A 59 -7.02 6.97 17.12
N ASP A 60 -7.50 5.80 16.67
CA ASP A 60 -6.66 4.63 16.37
C ASP A 60 -5.83 4.81 15.10
N ASP A 61 -6.22 5.74 14.23
CA ASP A 61 -5.53 6.00 12.97
C ASP A 61 -4.07 6.41 13.21
N ARG A 62 -3.79 7.27 14.20
CA ARG A 62 -2.42 7.74 14.46
C ARG A 62 -1.49 6.67 15.02
N SER A 63 -1.99 5.71 15.80
CA SER A 63 -1.18 4.63 16.35
C SER A 63 -0.85 3.60 15.26
N VAL A 64 -1.84 3.28 14.42
CA VAL A 64 -1.69 2.43 13.23
C VAL A 64 -0.73 3.06 12.24
N GLU A 65 -0.87 4.34 11.93
CA GLU A 65 0.03 5.08 11.03
C GLU A 65 1.48 5.06 11.52
N ARG A 66 1.72 5.24 12.84
CA ARG A 66 3.07 5.12 13.42
C ARG A 66 3.62 3.70 13.29
N SER A 67 2.78 2.69 13.52
CA SER A 67 3.17 1.28 13.37
C SER A 67 3.54 0.96 11.91
N CYS A 68 2.71 1.37 10.96
CA CYS A 68 2.96 1.18 9.53
C CYS A 68 4.22 1.91 9.05
N ASN A 69 4.47 3.13 9.55
CA ASN A 69 5.71 3.87 9.29
C ASN A 69 6.94 3.16 9.83
N ARG A 70 6.86 2.60 11.04
CA ARG A 70 7.95 1.82 11.64
C ARG A 70 8.22 0.56 10.82
N PHE A 71 7.18 -0.22 10.52
CA PHE A 71 7.27 -1.42 9.69
C PHE A 71 7.90 -1.11 8.32
N ALA A 72 7.46 -0.03 7.67
CA ALA A 72 8.02 0.38 6.38
C ALA A 72 9.49 0.78 6.47
N SER A 73 9.86 1.49 7.55
CA SER A 73 11.25 1.90 7.80
C SER A 73 12.16 0.68 7.98
N GLU A 74 11.73 -0.30 8.78
CA GLU A 74 12.46 -1.56 9.02
C GLU A 74 12.58 -2.40 7.74
N CYS A 75 11.64 -2.29 6.79
CA CYS A 75 11.71 -3.01 5.52
C CYS A 75 12.69 -2.38 4.51
N VAL A 76 12.80 -1.05 4.48
CA VAL A 76 13.65 -0.35 3.48
C VAL A 76 15.02 0.04 4.00
N MET A 77 15.22 -0.02 5.32
CA MET A 77 16.52 0.17 5.95
C MET A 77 17.03 -1.18 6.46
N PRO A 78 18.21 -1.65 5.99
CA PRO A 78 18.86 -2.81 6.58
C PRO A 78 19.06 -2.58 8.08
N LEU A 79 18.65 -3.56 8.89
CA LEU A 79 19.19 -3.70 10.24
C LEU A 79 20.52 -4.41 10.07
N ASP A 80 21.60 -3.62 10.14
CA ASP A 80 23.01 -3.94 9.91
C ASP A 80 23.47 -4.02 8.44
#